data_AF-M0FR01-F1
#
_entry.id   AF-M0FR01-F1
#
_cell.length_a   1.000
_cell.length_b   1.000
_cell.length_c   1.000
_cell.angle_alpha   90.00
_cell.angle_beta   90.00
_cell.angle_gamma   90.00
#
_symmetry.space_group_name_H-M   'P 1'
#
loop_
_entity.id
_entity.type
_entity.pdbx_description
1 polymer ?
#
loop_
_entity_poly.entity_id
_entity_poly.type
_entity_poly.pdbx_seq_one_letter_code
_entity_poly.pdbx_strand_id
1 'polypeptide(L)'
;MLHAKGPLLTVDLGDETSRTEDIDGVLESYVGGRGVATRLAHERVPFDVDPFSPDNRVYFSTGPMQASNMSFTGRTNCTGVSPLTGGLCSSNAGGFVSRNFADAGYSAVELAGASDELVVLHVTDEGVEFEAVPDLAGATVPETVAYLDDEHGIEADRTMVVGPAGENLVRFASIMTSEERAFGRGGLGAVLGSKNVKALTFGGDAEPDIEIPSSQMEIHREAATDDHIMKRQGTVAVLDLANEMDGLPSYYFSERHFEGAEGINGDAIEKKKYKKGTCSACAFACKLPTRDEDAGVETEGPEFEVTMAFGSNSGVDDIVEVMKSNELCDRYGLDAISAGNTVAAYLASEDEFGNTDLIHDLVEKIALREGVGDDLAEGIARVHNDLGVENWTVKGMDFAAHEGRVLHGQGLSYAVANRGADHMYAVFYSQEYPLVGKDDAYPPEGFEGKPKRLIEKENQMALNDSGIVCKFSRDFMTPERYEMLFGAEFEDLLAVGDRIVTLERHFNNQRGFDRGDDTLPYADELDGFEAALEAYYERRGWTDDGVVPSGNVPA
;
A
#
# COMPACT_ATOMS: atom_id res chain seq x y z
N MET A 1 15.08 -7.07 21.36
CA MET A 1 14.75 -6.78 19.95
C MET A 1 14.91 -5.29 19.72
N LEU A 2 15.47 -4.87 18.59
CA LEU A 2 15.56 -3.48 18.17
C LEU A 2 14.15 -2.97 17.81
N HIS A 3 13.81 -1.77 18.26
CA HIS A 3 12.53 -1.12 18.00
C HIS A 3 12.73 0.39 17.84
N ALA A 4 11.73 1.07 17.27
CA ALA A 4 11.69 2.51 17.19
C ALA A 4 11.66 3.13 18.60
N LYS A 5 12.11 4.38 18.70
CA LYS A 5 12.13 5.17 19.95
C LYS A 5 11.47 6.52 19.69
N GLY A 6 10.92 7.11 20.73
CA GLY A 6 10.27 8.42 20.67
C GLY A 6 8.79 8.33 21.00
N PRO A 7 8.17 9.44 21.42
CA PRO A 7 6.78 9.45 21.85
C PRO A 7 5.81 9.30 20.68
N LEU A 8 4.56 8.99 21.02
CA LEU A 8 3.40 9.23 20.15
C LEU A 8 3.05 10.72 20.21
N LEU A 9 2.93 11.37 19.06
CA LEU A 9 2.32 12.69 18.94
C LEU A 9 0.85 12.56 18.56
N THR A 10 -0.07 12.88 19.47
CA THR A 10 -1.49 13.01 19.15
C THR A 10 -1.78 14.45 18.74
N VAL A 11 -2.31 14.63 17.53
CA VAL A 11 -2.83 15.89 17.00
C VAL A 11 -4.35 15.83 17.01
N ASP A 12 -4.98 16.70 17.80
CA ASP A 12 -6.43 16.90 17.80
C ASP A 12 -6.76 18.04 16.82
N LEU A 13 -7.38 17.67 15.71
CA LEU A 13 -7.71 18.59 14.62
C LEU A 13 -8.89 19.51 14.96
N GLY A 14 -9.79 19.09 15.86
CA GLY A 14 -10.96 19.89 16.22
C GLY A 14 -10.62 20.98 17.22
N ASP A 15 -9.72 20.68 18.17
CA ASP A 15 -9.24 21.65 19.16
C ASP A 15 -7.97 22.39 18.72
N GLU A 16 -7.38 22.02 17.58
CA GLU A 16 -6.06 22.50 17.09
C GLU A 16 -4.96 22.39 18.17
N THR A 17 -4.90 21.24 18.83
CA THR A 17 -3.91 20.97 19.88
C THR A 17 -3.07 19.75 19.56
N SER A 18 -1.89 19.68 20.15
CA SER A 18 -1.06 18.49 20.12
C SER A 18 -0.53 18.13 21.50
N ARG A 19 -0.31 16.82 21.73
CA ARG A 19 0.29 16.30 22.95
C ARG A 19 1.14 15.07 22.66
N THR A 20 2.18 14.89 23.46
CA THR A 20 3.03 13.71 23.40
C THR A 20 2.69 12.71 24.50
N GLU A 21 2.73 11.43 24.18
CA GLU A 21 2.53 10.32 25.12
C GLU A 21 3.68 9.30 25.01
N ASP A 22 4.09 8.74 26.15
CA ASP A 22 5.06 7.66 26.21
C ASP A 22 4.41 6.35 25.72
N ILE A 23 5.04 5.69 24.77
CA ILE A 23 4.57 4.42 24.19
C ILE A 23 5.66 3.36 24.13
N ASP A 24 6.66 3.44 25.02
CA ASP A 24 7.85 2.56 25.00
C ASP A 24 7.46 1.08 25.08
N GLY A 25 6.48 0.72 25.92
CA GLY A 25 5.99 -0.66 26.01
C GLY A 25 5.33 -1.18 24.73
N VAL A 26 4.67 -0.30 23.96
CA VAL A 26 4.09 -0.64 22.65
C VAL A 26 5.20 -0.81 21.62
N LEU A 27 6.20 0.09 21.61
CA LEU A 27 7.36 0.02 20.73
C LEU A 27 8.17 -1.26 20.96
N GLU A 28 8.45 -1.61 22.22
CA GLU A 28 9.14 -2.86 22.59
C GLU A 28 8.41 -4.11 22.10
N SER A 29 7.08 -4.09 22.14
CA SER A 29 6.24 -5.25 21.81
C SER A 29 5.91 -5.36 20.32
N TYR A 30 5.93 -4.24 19.58
CA TYR A 30 5.44 -4.16 18.20
C TYR A 30 6.45 -3.53 17.21
N VAL A 31 7.69 -3.28 17.65
CA VAL A 31 8.84 -2.79 16.87
C VAL A 31 8.71 -1.36 16.33
N GLY A 32 7.60 -1.02 15.66
CA GLY A 32 7.43 0.24 14.95
C GLY A 32 6.35 0.12 13.88
N GLY A 33 6.29 1.10 12.98
CA GLY A 33 5.60 1.03 11.71
C GLY A 33 4.16 0.51 11.81
N ARG A 34 3.81 -0.46 10.96
CA ARG A 34 2.50 -1.12 10.98
C ARG A 34 2.15 -1.71 12.34
N GLY A 35 3.09 -2.33 13.04
CA GLY A 35 2.82 -2.98 14.32
C GLY A 35 2.33 -2.00 15.40
N VAL A 36 3.07 -0.92 15.61
CA VAL A 36 2.69 0.13 16.57
C VAL A 36 1.38 0.78 16.17
N ALA A 37 1.23 1.14 14.88
CA ALA A 37 0.03 1.78 14.40
C ALA A 37 -1.21 0.88 14.52
N THR A 38 -1.10 -0.43 14.23
CA THR A 38 -2.16 -1.42 14.42
C THR A 38 -2.52 -1.56 15.90
N ARG A 39 -1.53 -1.66 16.80
CA ARG A 39 -1.79 -1.80 18.24
C ARG A 39 -2.47 -0.57 18.83
N LEU A 40 -2.08 0.64 18.42
CA LEU A 40 -2.72 1.88 18.82
C LEU A 40 -4.13 2.00 18.23
N ALA A 41 -4.30 1.67 16.95
CA ALA A 41 -5.62 1.69 16.31
C ALA A 41 -6.60 0.73 16.97
N HIS A 42 -6.17 -0.49 17.31
CA HIS A 42 -7.00 -1.47 17.99
C HIS A 42 -7.49 -1.00 19.36
N GLU A 43 -6.67 -0.24 20.10
CA GLU A 43 -7.03 0.28 21.41
C GLU A 43 -7.88 1.55 21.35
N ARG A 44 -7.60 2.44 20.40
CA ARG A 44 -8.09 3.83 20.44
C ARG A 44 -9.15 4.15 19.38
N VAL A 45 -9.26 3.35 18.31
CA VAL A 45 -10.31 3.51 17.29
C VAL A 45 -11.54 2.70 17.71
N PRO A 46 -12.73 3.31 17.80
CA PRO A 46 -13.95 2.56 18.06
C PRO A 46 -14.17 1.48 17.00
N PHE A 47 -14.47 0.25 17.41
CA PHE A 47 -14.65 -0.84 16.44
C PHE A 47 -15.81 -0.57 15.48
N ASP A 48 -16.84 0.19 15.87
CA ASP A 48 -17.99 0.54 15.03
C ASP A 48 -17.85 1.89 14.32
N VAL A 49 -16.65 2.48 14.30
CA VAL A 49 -16.41 3.80 13.70
C VAL A 49 -16.83 3.87 12.22
N ASP A 50 -17.48 4.97 11.84
CA ASP A 50 -17.67 5.31 10.44
C ASP A 50 -16.34 5.82 9.87
N PRO A 51 -15.81 5.25 8.76
CA PRO A 51 -14.51 5.63 8.20
C PRO A 51 -14.35 7.13 7.91
N PHE A 52 -15.42 7.88 7.61
CA PHE A 52 -15.34 9.32 7.36
C PHE A 52 -15.58 10.20 8.59
N SER A 53 -15.92 9.60 9.72
CA SER A 53 -16.16 10.36 10.95
C SER A 53 -14.86 10.90 11.57
N PRO A 54 -14.95 12.00 12.35
CA PRO A 54 -13.84 12.53 13.14
C PRO A 54 -13.21 11.51 14.10
N ASP A 55 -13.98 10.49 14.52
CA ASP A 55 -13.55 9.44 15.45
C ASP A 55 -12.64 8.39 14.79
N ASN A 56 -12.58 8.31 13.45
CA ASN A 56 -11.63 7.44 12.75
C ASN A 56 -10.22 8.03 12.91
N ARG A 57 -9.40 7.45 13.78
CA ARG A 57 -8.02 7.94 14.00
C ARG A 57 -7.10 7.37 12.93
N VAL A 58 -6.23 8.22 12.40
CA VAL A 58 -5.21 7.85 11.40
C VAL A 58 -3.84 7.97 12.02
N TYR A 59 -2.99 6.96 11.81
CA TYR A 59 -1.65 6.88 12.37
C TYR A 59 -0.62 6.87 11.26
N PHE A 60 0.31 7.81 11.28
CA PHE A 60 1.55 7.75 10.52
C PHE A 60 2.66 7.25 11.42
N SER A 61 3.48 6.33 10.95
CA SER A 61 4.54 5.75 11.76
C SER A 61 5.74 5.33 10.93
N THR A 62 6.89 5.36 11.59
CA THR A 62 8.16 4.81 11.10
C THR A 62 8.64 3.68 12.02
N GLY A 63 9.79 3.09 11.70
CA GLY A 63 10.36 1.96 12.41
C GLY A 63 11.84 2.20 12.72
N PRO A 64 12.50 1.26 13.42
CA PRO A 64 13.91 1.41 13.80
C PRO A 64 14.84 1.55 12.59
N MET A 65 14.46 1.03 11.41
CA MET A 65 15.33 1.08 10.23
C MET A 65 15.42 2.46 9.58
N GLN A 66 14.67 3.47 10.04
CA GLN A 66 14.89 4.84 9.58
C GLN A 66 16.24 5.41 10.07
N ALA A 67 16.82 4.86 11.14
CA ALA A 67 18.19 5.14 11.58
C ALA A 67 19.27 4.40 10.75
N SER A 68 18.87 3.51 9.84
CA SER A 68 19.78 2.71 9.02
C SER A 68 20.17 3.41 7.72
N ASN A 69 21.44 3.27 7.36
CA ASN A 69 21.99 3.69 6.06
C ASN A 69 21.96 2.56 5.01
N MET A 70 21.31 1.43 5.30
CA MET A 70 21.18 0.34 4.34
C MET A 70 20.12 0.63 3.27
N SER A 71 20.18 -0.12 2.17
CA SER A 71 19.12 -0.09 1.17
C SER A 71 17.80 -0.63 1.72
N PHE A 72 16.67 -0.30 1.08
CA PHE A 72 15.34 -0.80 1.44
C PHE A 72 14.70 -0.19 2.71
N THR A 73 15.19 0.93 3.24
CA THR A 73 14.67 1.55 4.48
C THR A 73 14.01 2.93 4.27
N GLY A 74 13.67 3.28 3.02
CA GLY A 74 13.02 4.55 2.65
C GLY A 74 11.51 4.42 2.47
N ARG A 75 10.81 3.90 3.49
CA ARG A 75 9.35 3.70 3.48
C ARG A 75 8.73 4.38 4.72
N THR A 76 7.42 4.57 4.73
CA THR A 76 6.64 5.03 5.90
C THR A 76 5.32 4.27 5.92
N ASN A 77 4.72 4.09 7.11
CA ASN A 77 3.43 3.44 7.30
C ASN A 77 2.30 4.45 7.60
N CYS A 78 1.10 4.17 7.10
CA CYS A 78 -0.15 4.84 7.45
C CYS A 78 -1.23 3.79 7.78
N THR A 79 -1.89 3.91 8.93
CA THR A 79 -2.94 2.96 9.37
C THR A 79 -4.19 3.69 9.81
N GLY A 80 -5.36 3.19 9.41
CA GLY A 80 -6.68 3.68 9.82
C GLY A 80 -7.80 2.75 9.35
N VAL A 81 -9.06 3.09 9.62
CA VAL A 81 -10.20 2.33 9.07
C VAL A 81 -10.48 2.78 7.64
N SER A 82 -10.49 1.82 6.72
CA SER A 82 -10.66 2.06 5.29
C SER A 82 -12.10 2.41 4.93
N PRO A 83 -12.36 3.48 4.16
CA PRO A 83 -13.67 3.74 3.57
C PRO A 83 -14.01 2.79 2.41
N LEU A 84 -13.01 2.19 1.76
CA LEU A 84 -13.22 1.20 0.69
C LEU A 84 -13.77 -0.11 1.25
N THR A 85 -13.03 -0.70 2.19
CA THR A 85 -13.30 -2.05 2.70
C THR A 85 -14.14 -2.06 3.97
N GLY A 86 -14.12 -0.96 4.73
CA GLY A 86 -14.71 -0.92 6.06
C GLY A 86 -13.90 -1.65 7.12
N GLY A 87 -12.76 -2.25 6.81
CA GLY A 87 -11.86 -2.89 7.77
C GLY A 87 -10.66 -2.02 8.15
N LEU A 88 -9.80 -2.53 9.04
CA LEU A 88 -8.53 -1.89 9.34
C LEU A 88 -7.58 -2.02 8.14
N CYS A 89 -6.97 -0.91 7.73
CA CYS A 89 -6.03 -0.87 6.62
C CYS A 89 -4.72 -0.25 7.08
N SER A 90 -3.62 -0.98 6.86
CA SER A 90 -2.27 -0.44 6.90
C SER A 90 -1.76 -0.33 5.47
N SER A 91 -1.23 0.83 5.11
CA SER A 91 -0.67 1.16 3.80
C SER A 91 0.77 1.66 3.98
N ASN A 92 1.61 1.49 2.95
CA ASN A 92 3.01 1.86 3.01
C ASN A 92 3.42 2.66 1.76
N ALA A 93 3.97 3.85 1.95
CA ALA A 93 4.51 4.68 0.88
C ALA A 93 6.03 4.66 0.86
N GLY A 94 6.61 4.84 -0.34
CA GLY A 94 8.04 5.09 -0.52
C GLY A 94 8.37 6.57 -0.52
N GLY A 95 9.40 6.94 -1.29
CA GLY A 95 9.84 8.33 -1.41
C GLY A 95 10.91 8.68 -0.40
N PHE A 96 10.87 9.92 0.09
CA PHE A 96 11.94 10.50 0.90
C PHE A 96 11.50 10.97 2.30
N VAL A 97 10.18 11.06 2.55
CA VAL A 97 9.61 11.57 3.80
C VAL A 97 9.99 10.78 5.05
N SER A 98 10.39 9.51 4.92
CA SER A 98 10.61 8.61 6.06
C SER A 98 11.67 9.08 7.06
N ARG A 99 12.76 9.72 6.61
CA ARG A 99 13.78 10.26 7.52
C ARG A 99 13.38 11.62 8.06
N ASN A 100 12.81 12.49 7.22
CA ASN A 100 12.23 13.75 7.67
C ASN A 100 11.18 13.54 8.80
N PHE A 101 10.39 12.46 8.72
CA PHE A 101 9.50 12.03 9.81
C PHE A 101 10.26 11.63 11.07
N ALA A 102 11.31 10.81 10.93
CA ALA A 102 12.13 10.41 12.07
C ALA A 102 12.86 11.59 12.72
N ASP A 103 13.32 12.55 11.92
CA ASP A 103 13.99 13.78 12.34
C ASP A 103 13.03 14.77 13.05
N ALA A 104 11.70 14.56 12.95
CA ALA A 104 10.72 15.24 13.80
C ALA A 104 10.65 14.67 15.23
N GLY A 105 11.32 13.53 15.50
CA GLY A 105 11.49 12.99 16.85
C GLY A 105 10.33 12.15 17.38
N TYR A 106 9.33 11.85 16.55
CA TYR A 106 8.17 11.03 16.90
C TYR A 106 8.28 9.62 16.32
N SER A 107 7.85 8.61 17.08
CA SER A 107 7.77 7.24 16.56
C SER A 107 6.46 6.98 15.80
N ALA A 108 5.40 7.72 16.19
CA ALA A 108 4.12 7.75 15.52
C ALA A 108 3.46 9.12 15.69
N VAL A 109 2.68 9.52 14.68
CA VAL A 109 1.82 10.70 14.68
C VAL A 109 0.38 10.23 14.46
N GLU A 110 -0.50 10.54 15.40
CA GLU A 110 -1.92 10.24 15.34
C GLU A 110 -2.71 11.51 15.04
N LEU A 111 -3.61 11.43 14.06
CA LEU A 111 -4.62 12.46 13.79
C LEU A 111 -5.97 12.00 14.34
N ALA A 112 -6.54 12.81 15.23
CA ALA A 112 -7.88 12.64 15.79
C ALA A 112 -8.74 13.86 15.50
N GLY A 113 -10.07 13.69 15.46
CA GLY A 113 -10.98 14.77 15.13
C GLY A 113 -10.98 15.11 13.63
N ALA A 114 -11.48 16.29 13.31
CA ALA A 114 -11.49 16.91 11.99
C ALA A 114 -11.39 18.43 12.18
N SER A 115 -10.68 19.13 11.29
CA SER A 115 -10.62 20.60 11.32
C SER A 115 -11.87 21.20 10.68
N ASP A 116 -12.28 22.38 11.12
CA ASP A 116 -13.37 23.16 10.51
C ASP A 116 -12.94 23.83 9.18
N GLU A 117 -11.63 23.99 8.95
CA GLU A 117 -11.05 24.59 7.75
C GLU A 117 -10.06 23.62 7.09
N LEU A 118 -9.77 23.83 5.80
CA LEU A 118 -8.74 23.06 5.11
C LEU A 118 -7.36 23.46 5.64
N VAL A 119 -6.60 22.50 6.19
CA VAL A 119 -5.32 22.78 6.85
C VAL A 119 -4.13 22.00 6.28
N VAL A 120 -2.95 22.61 6.37
CA VAL A 120 -1.66 21.92 6.35
C VAL A 120 -1.15 21.77 7.78
N LEU A 121 -0.62 20.59 8.10
CA LEU A 121 0.03 20.32 9.38
C LEU A 121 1.55 20.27 9.20
N HIS A 122 2.27 21.23 9.77
CA HIS A 122 3.72 21.20 9.80
C HIS A 122 4.20 20.54 11.09
N VAL A 123 4.73 19.32 10.98
CA VAL A 123 5.22 18.52 12.10
C VAL A 123 6.74 18.64 12.17
N THR A 124 7.24 19.18 13.28
CA THR A 124 8.68 19.31 13.56
C THR A 124 9.04 18.80 14.94
N ASP A 125 10.33 18.77 15.26
CA ASP A 125 10.85 18.48 16.61
C ASP A 125 10.44 19.54 17.66
N GLU A 126 9.90 20.69 17.24
CA GLU A 126 9.34 21.72 18.12
C GLU A 126 7.82 21.55 18.37
N GLY A 127 7.14 20.68 17.62
CA GLY A 127 5.70 20.43 17.76
C GLY A 127 4.95 20.41 16.43
N VAL A 128 3.71 20.89 16.44
CA VAL A 128 2.83 20.94 15.25
C VAL A 128 2.30 22.35 15.07
N GLU A 129 2.49 22.90 13.88
CA GLU A 129 1.84 24.12 13.42
C GLU A 129 0.66 23.78 12.49
N PHE A 130 -0.46 24.47 12.71
CA PHE A 130 -1.66 24.37 11.89
C PHE A 130 -1.73 25.60 10.98
N GLU A 131 -1.71 25.38 9.66
CA GLU A 131 -1.84 26.43 8.66
C GLU A 131 -3.17 26.27 7.93
N ALA A 132 -4.06 27.27 8.04
CA ALA A 132 -5.28 27.31 7.25
C ALA A 132 -4.97 27.68 5.79
N VAL A 133 -5.39 26.84 4.86
CA VAL A 133 -5.09 26.94 3.42
C VAL A 133 -6.35 26.80 2.54
N PRO A 134 -7.42 27.60 2.77
CA PRO A 134 -8.66 27.47 2.00
C PRO A 134 -8.47 27.69 0.50
N ASP A 135 -7.43 28.42 0.09
CA ASP A 135 -7.09 28.68 -1.30
C ASP A 135 -6.50 27.45 -2.03
N LEU A 136 -6.13 26.39 -1.30
CA LEU A 136 -5.66 25.11 -1.88
C LEU A 136 -6.79 24.10 -2.11
N ALA A 137 -8.05 24.46 -1.86
CA ALA A 137 -9.19 23.59 -2.14
C ALA A 137 -9.23 23.23 -3.64
N GLY A 138 -9.28 21.93 -3.95
CA GLY A 138 -9.24 21.41 -5.31
C GLY A 138 -7.86 21.46 -5.98
N ALA A 139 -6.81 21.94 -5.30
CA ALA A 139 -5.46 21.92 -5.85
C ALA A 139 -4.98 20.48 -6.06
N THR A 140 -4.33 20.21 -7.18
CA THR A 140 -3.69 18.92 -7.46
C THR A 140 -2.48 18.69 -6.54
N VAL A 141 -1.98 17.46 -6.52
CA VAL A 141 -0.80 17.11 -5.72
C VAL A 141 0.42 17.98 -6.09
N PRO A 142 0.79 18.15 -7.38
CA PRO A 142 1.91 19.03 -7.76
C PRO A 142 1.67 20.50 -7.40
N GLU A 143 0.45 21.02 -7.55
CA GLU A 143 0.13 22.41 -7.18
C GLU A 143 0.28 22.65 -5.67
N THR A 144 -0.10 21.65 -4.86
CA THR A 144 0.06 21.70 -3.40
C THR A 144 1.53 21.64 -2.99
N VAL A 145 2.32 20.79 -3.63
CA VAL A 145 3.77 20.72 -3.38
C VAL A 145 4.44 22.03 -3.81
N ALA A 146 4.06 22.60 -4.95
CA ALA A 146 4.58 23.89 -5.40
C ALA A 146 4.28 25.02 -4.40
N TYR A 147 3.06 25.07 -3.84
CA TYR A 147 2.72 26.00 -2.77
C TYR A 147 3.65 25.85 -1.55
N LEU A 148 3.87 24.60 -1.09
CA LEU A 148 4.70 24.33 0.08
C LEU A 148 6.16 24.73 -0.14
N ASP A 149 6.68 24.56 -1.36
CA ASP A 149 8.03 25.02 -1.72
C ASP A 149 8.10 26.55 -1.81
N ASP A 150 7.17 27.18 -2.54
CA ASP A 150 7.21 28.63 -2.78
C ASP A 150 6.99 29.46 -1.49
N GLU A 151 6.07 29.06 -0.62
CA GLU A 151 5.72 29.82 0.59
C GLU A 151 6.57 29.43 1.81
N HIS A 152 7.00 28.16 1.91
CA HIS A 152 7.68 27.64 3.10
C HIS A 152 9.08 27.06 2.84
N GLY A 153 9.49 26.92 1.57
CA GLY A 153 10.74 26.23 1.21
C GLY A 153 10.73 24.75 1.56
N ILE A 154 9.55 24.12 1.57
CA ILE A 154 9.37 22.70 1.88
C ILE A 154 9.24 21.93 0.57
N GLU A 155 10.33 21.26 0.18
CA GLU A 155 10.38 20.41 -1.01
C GLU A 155 9.54 19.11 -0.86
N ALA A 156 9.23 18.47 -1.98
CA ALA A 156 8.42 17.25 -2.07
C ALA A 156 8.95 16.07 -1.22
N ASP A 157 10.22 16.08 -0.83
CA ASP A 157 10.84 15.04 -0.03
C ASP A 157 10.36 15.03 1.44
N ARG A 158 9.63 16.07 1.84
CA ARG A 158 9.09 16.30 3.18
C ARG A 158 7.57 16.20 3.28
N THR A 159 6.88 15.97 2.17
CA THR A 159 5.41 16.13 2.12
C THR A 159 4.67 14.80 2.06
N MET A 160 3.47 14.81 2.65
CA MET A 160 2.39 13.87 2.40
C MET A 160 1.15 14.69 2.02
N VAL A 161 0.60 14.48 0.83
CA VAL A 161 -0.39 15.38 0.20
C VAL A 161 -1.64 14.62 -0.19
N VAL A 162 -2.79 15.23 0.04
CA VAL A 162 -4.10 14.79 -0.47
C VAL A 162 -4.45 15.60 -1.72
N GLY A 163 -4.73 14.91 -2.82
CA GLY A 163 -5.25 15.54 -4.04
C GLY A 163 -6.77 15.68 -4.02
N PRO A 164 -7.37 16.19 -5.12
CA PRO A 164 -8.81 16.37 -5.26
C PRO A 164 -9.63 15.10 -4.97
N ALA A 165 -9.11 13.90 -5.31
CA ALA A 165 -9.80 12.66 -5.02
C ALA A 165 -10.04 12.43 -3.52
N GLY A 166 -9.08 12.80 -2.67
CA GLY A 166 -9.23 12.66 -1.23
C GLY A 166 -10.17 13.71 -0.65
N GLU A 167 -10.08 14.97 -1.10
CA GLU A 167 -11.02 16.04 -0.72
C GLU A 167 -12.47 15.69 -1.09
N ASN A 168 -12.67 15.07 -2.26
CA ASN A 168 -13.96 14.60 -2.73
C ASN A 168 -14.35 13.23 -2.17
N LEU A 169 -13.61 12.68 -1.20
CA LEU A 169 -13.95 11.42 -0.53
C LEU A 169 -14.06 10.21 -1.48
N VAL A 170 -13.27 10.14 -2.55
CA VAL A 170 -13.20 8.93 -3.41
C VAL A 170 -12.71 7.76 -2.55
N ARG A 171 -13.43 6.64 -2.53
CA ARG A 171 -13.17 5.56 -1.55
C ARG A 171 -11.80 4.91 -1.68
N PHE A 172 -11.13 5.10 -2.81
CA PHE A 172 -9.78 4.63 -3.10
C PHE A 172 -8.81 5.80 -3.37
N ALA A 173 -9.04 6.96 -2.74
CA ALA A 173 -8.08 8.05 -2.75
C ALA A 173 -6.80 7.72 -1.97
N SER A 174 -5.67 8.14 -2.53
CA SER A 174 -4.33 7.96 -2.00
C SER A 174 -3.85 9.17 -1.22
N ILE A 175 -2.87 8.96 -0.35
CA ILE A 175 -2.02 10.03 0.19
C ILE A 175 -0.69 9.95 -0.57
N MET A 176 -0.31 11.05 -1.23
CA MET A 176 0.87 11.10 -2.08
C MET A 176 2.09 11.62 -1.32
N THR A 177 3.26 11.03 -1.55
CA THR A 177 4.56 11.42 -0.96
C THR A 177 5.54 11.62 -2.10
N SER A 178 6.39 12.66 -2.02
CA SER A 178 7.33 12.97 -3.11
C SER A 178 6.66 13.03 -4.49
N GLU A 179 5.45 13.59 -4.54
CA GLU A 179 4.54 13.72 -5.70
C GLU A 179 4.01 12.40 -6.29
N GLU A 180 4.83 11.36 -6.45
CA GLU A 180 4.50 10.18 -7.28
C GLU A 180 4.51 8.85 -6.48
N ARG A 181 4.62 8.92 -5.14
CA ARG A 181 4.54 7.72 -4.28
C ARG A 181 3.30 7.76 -3.43
N ALA A 182 2.71 6.61 -3.17
CA ALA A 182 1.39 6.57 -2.59
C ALA A 182 1.32 5.67 -1.36
N PHE A 183 0.59 6.13 -0.35
CA PHE A 183 -0.23 5.26 0.48
C PHE A 183 -1.46 4.89 -0.36
N GLY A 184 -1.27 3.96 -1.29
CA GLY A 184 -2.20 3.75 -2.40
C GLY A 184 -3.54 3.18 -1.97
N ARG A 185 -3.52 1.93 -1.52
CA ARG A 185 -4.74 1.14 -1.39
C ARG A 185 -5.51 1.43 -0.12
N GLY A 186 -6.83 1.29 -0.21
CA GLY A 186 -7.74 1.32 0.94
C GLY A 186 -8.31 2.69 1.30
N GLY A 187 -7.98 3.76 0.57
CA GLY A 187 -8.72 5.03 0.68
C GLY A 187 -8.34 5.92 1.85
N LEU A 188 -7.15 5.78 2.42
CA LEU A 188 -6.73 6.62 3.55
C LEU A 188 -6.56 8.10 3.14
N GLY A 189 -6.40 8.41 1.85
CA GLY A 189 -6.44 9.78 1.32
C GLY A 189 -7.80 10.44 1.52
N ALA A 190 -8.89 9.68 1.36
CA ALA A 190 -10.24 10.18 1.60
C ALA A 190 -10.54 10.33 3.11
N VAL A 191 -9.89 9.55 3.97
CA VAL A 191 -9.98 9.75 5.43
C VAL A 191 -9.29 11.05 5.84
N LEU A 192 -8.15 11.41 5.25
CA LEU A 192 -7.54 12.72 5.49
C LEU A 192 -8.40 13.86 4.93
N GLY A 193 -8.97 13.69 3.73
CA GLY A 193 -9.90 14.65 3.14
C GLY A 193 -11.13 14.89 4.02
N SER A 194 -11.72 13.85 4.61
CA SER A 194 -12.87 13.98 5.52
C SER A 194 -12.53 14.70 6.84
N LYS A 195 -11.24 14.88 7.13
CA LYS A 195 -10.72 15.61 8.28
C LYS A 195 -10.27 17.03 7.93
N ASN A 196 -10.46 17.46 6.68
CA ASN A 196 -9.97 18.71 6.12
C ASN A 196 -8.44 18.87 6.22
N VAL A 197 -7.68 17.77 6.08
CA VAL A 197 -6.20 17.83 6.04
C VAL A 197 -5.74 17.75 4.58
N LYS A 198 -5.17 18.85 4.09
CA LYS A 198 -4.62 18.97 2.73
C LYS A 198 -3.26 18.32 2.61
N ALA A 199 -2.38 18.57 3.58
CA ALA A 199 -1.04 18.02 3.60
C ALA A 199 -0.49 17.90 5.03
N LEU A 200 0.47 16.99 5.20
CA LEU A 200 1.39 16.96 6.31
C LEU A 200 2.80 17.20 5.80
N THR A 201 3.58 18.01 6.52
CA THR A 201 5.01 18.17 6.26
C THR A 201 5.81 17.72 7.47
N PHE A 202 6.96 17.09 7.24
CA PHE A 202 7.84 16.64 8.30
C PHE A 202 9.23 17.27 8.19
N GLY A 203 9.82 17.64 9.32
CA GLY A 203 11.19 18.12 9.41
C GLY A 203 11.67 18.20 10.85
N GLY A 204 12.92 18.61 11.05
CA GLY A 204 13.52 18.73 12.38
C GLY A 204 14.95 18.19 12.37
N ASP A 205 15.58 18.15 13.54
CA ASP A 205 16.94 17.65 13.75
C ASP A 205 17.00 16.63 14.91
N ALA A 206 15.87 16.00 15.27
CA ALA A 206 15.82 14.99 16.32
C ALA A 206 16.50 13.69 15.86
N GLU A 207 17.75 13.50 16.29
CA GLU A 207 18.49 12.27 15.97
C GLU A 207 17.96 11.08 16.81
N PRO A 208 17.42 10.03 16.19
CA PRO A 208 16.96 8.86 16.93
C PRO A 208 18.16 8.11 17.54
N ASP A 209 18.12 7.88 18.86
CA ASP A 209 19.12 7.11 19.61
C ASP A 209 19.01 5.60 19.32
N ILE A 210 19.21 5.20 18.06
CA ILE A 210 19.09 3.81 17.59
C ILE A 210 20.39 3.41 16.89
N GLU A 211 21.14 2.49 17.50
CA GLU A 211 22.36 1.96 16.91
C GLU A 211 22.05 0.78 15.98
N ILE A 212 22.36 0.92 14.70
CA ILE A 212 22.22 -0.15 13.71
C ILE A 212 23.58 -0.84 13.48
N PRO A 213 23.67 -2.18 13.57
CA PRO A 213 24.91 -2.91 13.35
C PRO A 213 25.60 -2.54 12.02
N SER A 214 26.92 -2.39 12.03
CA SER A 214 27.69 -1.97 10.85
C SER A 214 27.60 -2.94 9.66
N SER A 215 27.27 -4.20 9.92
CA SER A 215 26.99 -5.24 8.92
C SER A 215 25.83 -4.90 7.98
N GLN A 216 24.97 -3.93 8.34
CA GLN A 216 23.96 -3.35 7.44
C GLN A 216 24.55 -2.90 6.09
N MET A 217 25.82 -2.49 6.07
CA MET A 217 26.49 -1.99 4.86
C MET A 217 26.80 -3.10 3.85
N GLU A 218 26.80 -4.37 4.26
CA GLU A 218 26.88 -5.49 3.33
C GLU A 218 25.62 -5.57 2.47
N ILE A 219 24.43 -5.45 3.09
CA ILE A 219 23.14 -5.39 2.40
C ILE A 219 23.10 -4.20 1.44
N HIS A 220 23.57 -3.03 1.89
CA HIS A 220 23.65 -1.85 1.04
C HIS A 220 24.56 -2.07 -0.18
N ARG A 221 25.77 -2.61 0.04
CA ARG A 221 26.73 -2.87 -1.03
C ARG A 221 26.17 -3.87 -2.03
N GLU A 222 25.59 -4.98 -1.57
CA GLU A 222 24.97 -5.98 -2.42
C GLU A 222 23.87 -5.38 -3.28
N ALA A 223 22.92 -4.67 -2.65
CA ALA A 223 21.86 -3.97 -3.37
C ALA A 223 22.41 -2.97 -4.40
N ALA A 224 23.50 -2.27 -4.09
CA ALA A 224 24.14 -1.33 -5.01
C ALA A 224 24.79 -2.03 -6.21
N THR A 225 25.48 -3.15 -5.98
CA THR A 225 26.27 -3.85 -7.01
C THR A 225 25.51 -4.94 -7.78
N ASP A 226 24.34 -5.34 -7.30
CA ASP A 226 23.54 -6.39 -7.92
C ASP A 226 23.07 -6.01 -9.33
N ASP A 227 23.12 -6.95 -10.28
CA ASP A 227 22.70 -6.73 -11.66
C ASP A 227 21.23 -7.18 -11.85
N HIS A 228 20.34 -6.54 -11.08
CA HIS A 228 18.94 -6.90 -11.04
C HIS A 228 18.14 -6.28 -12.20
N ILE A 229 17.26 -7.07 -12.82
CA ILE A 229 16.40 -6.58 -13.91
C ILE A 229 15.51 -5.40 -13.49
N MET A 230 15.02 -5.40 -12.25
CA MET A 230 14.22 -4.29 -11.69
C MET A 230 14.97 -2.94 -11.69
N LYS A 231 16.31 -2.91 -11.73
CA LYS A 231 17.03 -1.64 -11.88
C LYS A 231 16.79 -0.99 -13.23
N ARG A 232 16.48 -1.78 -14.26
CA ARG A 232 16.17 -1.34 -15.62
C ARG A 232 14.67 -1.17 -15.81
N GLN A 233 13.89 -2.20 -15.44
CA GLN A 233 12.48 -2.34 -15.81
C GLN A 233 11.51 -2.15 -14.63
N GLY A 234 12.01 -1.87 -13.42
CA GLY A 234 11.18 -1.76 -12.23
C GLY A 234 10.39 -3.04 -11.98
N THR A 235 9.19 -2.92 -11.40
CA THR A 235 8.32 -4.07 -11.15
C THR A 235 7.75 -4.68 -12.42
N VAL A 236 7.63 -3.90 -13.52
CA VAL A 236 7.11 -4.35 -14.83
C VAL A 236 7.95 -5.49 -15.44
N ALA A 237 9.16 -5.73 -14.93
CA ALA A 237 9.99 -6.88 -15.29
C ALA A 237 9.27 -8.25 -15.14
N VAL A 238 8.22 -8.33 -14.33
CA VAL A 238 7.43 -9.56 -14.14
C VAL A 238 6.36 -9.77 -15.22
N LEU A 239 6.04 -8.76 -16.04
CA LEU A 239 4.87 -8.78 -16.92
C LEU A 239 4.91 -9.92 -17.92
N ASP A 240 6.02 -10.10 -18.65
CA ASP A 240 6.14 -11.17 -19.65
C ASP A 240 6.02 -12.55 -18.99
N LEU A 241 6.66 -12.74 -17.82
CA LEU A 241 6.57 -13.98 -17.05
C LEU A 241 5.14 -14.25 -16.59
N ALA A 242 4.44 -13.22 -16.09
CA ALA A 242 3.05 -13.34 -15.69
C ALA A 242 2.19 -13.74 -16.89
N ASN A 243 2.37 -13.08 -18.04
CA ASN A 243 1.59 -13.36 -19.24
C ASN A 243 1.84 -14.78 -19.79
N GLU A 244 3.11 -15.23 -19.88
CA GLU A 244 3.48 -16.58 -20.34
C GLU A 244 2.88 -17.70 -19.47
N MET A 245 2.58 -17.40 -18.20
CA MET A 245 1.99 -18.33 -17.25
C MET A 245 0.47 -18.20 -17.14
N ASP A 246 -0.20 -17.47 -18.02
CA ASP A 246 -1.63 -17.13 -17.89
C ASP A 246 -1.95 -16.43 -16.54
N GLY A 247 -0.96 -15.70 -16.02
CA GLY A 247 -0.97 -15.02 -14.74
C GLY A 247 -1.34 -13.54 -14.80
N LEU A 248 -1.65 -13.00 -15.98
CA LEU A 248 -1.87 -11.57 -16.24
C LEU A 248 -3.37 -11.29 -16.48
N PRO A 249 -4.09 -10.71 -15.49
CA PRO A 249 -5.48 -10.32 -15.67
C PRO A 249 -5.67 -9.39 -16.86
N SER A 250 -6.68 -9.68 -17.68
CA SER A 250 -6.95 -8.98 -18.94
C SER A 250 -8.45 -8.81 -19.16
N TYR A 251 -8.84 -7.68 -19.79
CA TYR A 251 -10.23 -7.33 -20.11
C TYR A 251 -11.20 -7.50 -18.92
N TYR A 252 -11.03 -6.69 -17.89
CA TYR A 252 -11.75 -6.74 -16.61
C TYR A 252 -11.82 -8.17 -16.03
N PHE A 253 -10.63 -8.79 -15.88
CA PHE A 253 -10.41 -10.12 -15.32
C PHE A 253 -11.12 -11.27 -16.07
N SER A 254 -11.75 -11.01 -17.22
CA SER A 254 -12.40 -12.06 -18.02
C SER A 254 -11.38 -12.98 -18.69
N GLU A 255 -10.20 -12.46 -19.00
CA GLU A 255 -9.08 -13.18 -19.58
C GLU A 255 -7.85 -13.18 -18.65
N ARG A 256 -6.92 -14.09 -18.94
CA ARG A 256 -5.73 -14.40 -18.11
C ARG A 256 -4.40 -14.20 -18.84
N HIS A 257 -4.50 -13.75 -20.09
CA HIS A 257 -3.40 -13.54 -21.01
C HIS A 257 -3.76 -12.37 -21.93
N PHE A 258 -2.78 -11.55 -22.28
CA PHE A 258 -2.94 -10.40 -23.15
C PHE A 258 -2.05 -10.52 -24.37
N GLU A 259 -2.64 -10.52 -25.58
CA GLU A 259 -1.87 -10.56 -26.83
C GLU A 259 -0.97 -9.32 -27.01
N GLY A 260 -1.44 -8.15 -26.54
CA GLY A 260 -0.71 -6.87 -26.60
C GLY A 260 0.37 -6.66 -25.53
N ALA A 261 0.74 -7.70 -24.78
CA ALA A 261 1.68 -7.58 -23.65
C ALA A 261 3.02 -6.93 -24.02
N GLU A 262 3.55 -7.17 -25.23
CA GLU A 262 4.82 -6.59 -25.70
C GLU A 262 4.81 -5.05 -25.70
N GLY A 263 3.64 -4.44 -25.88
CA GLY A 263 3.50 -2.98 -25.91
C GLY A 263 3.52 -2.31 -24.54
N ILE A 264 3.36 -3.09 -23.46
CA ILE A 264 3.30 -2.61 -22.06
C ILE A 264 4.31 -3.31 -21.13
N ASN A 265 5.17 -4.20 -21.65
CA ASN A 265 6.10 -5.00 -20.85
C ASN A 265 7.35 -4.24 -20.36
N GLY A 266 8.27 -4.97 -19.72
CA GLY A 266 9.53 -4.46 -19.19
C GLY A 266 10.39 -3.72 -20.23
N ASP A 267 10.45 -4.23 -21.46
CA ASP A 267 11.20 -3.58 -22.54
C ASP A 267 10.51 -2.30 -23.04
N ALA A 268 9.18 -2.26 -23.04
CA ALA A 268 8.41 -1.06 -23.38
C ALA A 268 8.67 0.08 -22.39
N ILE A 269 8.60 -0.20 -21.08
CA ILE A 269 8.83 0.81 -20.05
C ILE A 269 10.30 1.23 -19.96
N GLU A 270 11.25 0.31 -20.16
CA GLU A 270 12.68 0.63 -20.13
C GLU A 270 13.05 1.67 -21.20
N LYS A 271 12.43 1.62 -22.38
CA LYS A 271 12.63 2.63 -23.44
C LYS A 271 12.21 4.05 -23.00
N LYS A 272 11.30 4.17 -22.03
CA LYS A 272 10.79 5.45 -21.51
C LYS A 272 11.56 5.92 -20.29
N LYS A 273 12.29 5.03 -19.61
CA LYS A 273 13.08 5.37 -18.42
C LYS A 273 14.28 6.25 -18.80
N TYR A 274 14.32 7.47 -18.27
CA TYR A 274 15.34 8.45 -18.67
C TYR A 274 16.40 8.76 -17.59
N LYS A 275 16.14 8.39 -16.32
CA LYS A 275 17.10 8.52 -15.22
C LYS A 275 16.95 7.39 -14.18
N LYS A 276 17.92 7.32 -13.27
CA LYS A 276 17.82 6.45 -12.08
C LYS A 276 16.94 7.14 -11.04
N GLY A 277 16.04 6.38 -10.42
CA GLY A 277 15.24 6.84 -9.29
C GLY A 277 15.41 5.91 -8.08
N THR A 278 15.40 6.48 -6.88
CA THR A 278 15.55 5.76 -5.61
C THR A 278 14.54 6.23 -4.57
N CYS A 279 14.20 5.37 -3.59
CA CYS A 279 13.73 5.87 -2.30
C CYS A 279 14.92 6.31 -1.44
N SER A 280 14.65 6.97 -0.32
CA SER A 280 15.68 7.42 0.62
C SER A 280 16.69 6.30 0.98
N ALA A 281 18.00 6.60 0.87
CA ALA A 281 19.21 5.72 1.01
C ALA A 281 19.20 4.37 0.26
N CYS A 282 18.22 4.13 -0.61
CA CYS A 282 18.12 2.88 -1.33
C CYS A 282 19.02 2.88 -2.57
N ALA A 283 20.12 2.12 -2.53
CA ALA A 283 21.01 1.94 -3.67
C ALA A 283 20.52 0.90 -4.70
N PHE A 284 19.40 0.20 -4.42
CA PHE A 284 18.81 -0.75 -5.36
C PHE A 284 18.24 -0.05 -6.61
N ALA A 285 17.67 1.15 -6.46
CA ALA A 285 17.21 1.99 -7.57
C ALA A 285 16.19 1.35 -8.54
N CYS A 286 15.14 0.71 -8.01
CA CYS A 286 14.09 0.07 -8.82
C CYS A 286 13.08 1.04 -9.44
N LYS A 287 13.08 2.32 -9.04
CA LYS A 287 12.05 3.27 -9.48
C LYS A 287 12.13 3.52 -11.00
N LEU A 288 11.01 3.98 -11.56
CA LEU A 288 10.80 4.18 -12.99
C LEU A 288 10.52 5.64 -13.36
N PRO A 289 11.47 6.59 -13.20
CA PRO A 289 11.28 7.93 -13.78
C PRO A 289 11.26 7.84 -15.30
N THR A 290 10.09 8.07 -15.89
CA THR A 290 9.80 7.83 -17.30
C THR A 290 9.32 9.11 -17.97
N ARG A 291 9.61 9.24 -19.26
CA ARG A 291 9.25 10.41 -20.05
C ARG A 291 9.00 10.02 -21.49
N ASP A 292 7.96 10.63 -22.06
CA ASP A 292 7.72 10.66 -23.49
C ASP A 292 7.59 12.12 -23.96
N GLU A 293 8.56 12.59 -24.74
CA GLU A 293 8.60 13.98 -25.20
C GLU A 293 7.56 14.27 -26.28
N ASP A 294 7.19 13.28 -27.10
CA ASP A 294 6.24 13.45 -28.20
C ASP A 294 4.80 13.55 -27.67
N ALA A 295 4.49 12.77 -26.63
CA ALA A 295 3.20 12.80 -25.93
C ALA A 295 3.14 13.84 -24.81
N GLY A 296 4.27 14.43 -24.41
CA GLY A 296 4.34 15.46 -23.38
C GLY A 296 4.04 14.95 -21.97
N VAL A 297 4.36 13.69 -21.67
CA VAL A 297 4.13 13.07 -20.35
C VAL A 297 5.46 12.74 -19.66
N GLU A 298 5.57 13.12 -18.40
CA GLU A 298 6.67 12.78 -17.50
C GLU A 298 6.08 12.36 -16.16
N THR A 299 6.48 11.19 -15.64
CA THR A 299 5.93 10.61 -14.41
C THR A 299 6.94 9.65 -13.78
N GLU A 300 6.64 9.13 -12.60
CA GLU A 300 7.37 7.99 -12.02
C GLU A 300 6.48 6.73 -12.00
N GLY A 301 6.81 5.74 -12.84
CA GLY A 301 5.98 4.59 -13.14
C GLY A 301 5.70 4.46 -14.64
N PRO A 302 4.69 3.70 -15.06
CA PRO A 302 3.84 2.84 -14.23
C PRO A 302 4.63 1.67 -13.61
N GLU A 303 4.20 1.25 -12.41
CA GLU A 303 4.59 -0.04 -11.83
C GLU A 303 3.77 -1.19 -12.47
N PHE A 304 4.16 -2.45 -12.24
CA PHE A 304 3.50 -3.64 -12.83
C PHE A 304 1.97 -3.64 -12.63
N GLU A 305 1.54 -3.30 -11.42
CA GLU A 305 0.13 -3.23 -11.05
C GLU A 305 -0.65 -2.22 -11.91
N VAL A 306 -0.01 -1.08 -12.22
CA VAL A 306 -0.61 -0.03 -13.04
C VAL A 306 -0.61 -0.43 -14.52
N THR A 307 0.46 -1.09 -14.99
CA THR A 307 0.49 -1.67 -16.34
C THR A 307 -0.57 -2.74 -16.56
N MET A 308 -0.93 -3.50 -15.52
CA MET A 308 -2.06 -4.42 -15.60
C MET A 308 -3.38 -3.66 -15.62
N ALA A 309 -3.63 -2.81 -14.61
CA ALA A 309 -4.94 -2.18 -14.41
C ALA A 309 -5.37 -1.29 -15.60
N PHE A 310 -4.46 -0.44 -16.10
CA PHE A 310 -4.72 0.45 -17.25
C PHE A 310 -4.26 -0.10 -18.60
N GLY A 311 -3.46 -1.17 -18.61
CA GLY A 311 -3.02 -1.84 -19.83
C GLY A 311 -3.89 -3.06 -20.13
N SER A 312 -3.42 -4.25 -19.77
CA SER A 312 -4.07 -5.52 -20.13
C SER A 312 -5.52 -5.62 -19.65
N ASN A 313 -5.82 -5.14 -18.43
CA ASN A 313 -7.18 -5.20 -17.89
C ASN A 313 -8.15 -4.24 -18.57
N SER A 314 -7.63 -3.16 -19.18
CA SER A 314 -8.40 -2.18 -19.94
C SER A 314 -8.32 -2.38 -21.46
N GLY A 315 -7.59 -3.40 -21.94
CA GLY A 315 -7.39 -3.67 -23.36
C GLY A 315 -6.47 -2.68 -24.08
N VAL A 316 -5.52 -2.07 -23.37
CA VAL A 316 -4.57 -1.07 -23.90
C VAL A 316 -3.17 -1.68 -24.01
N ASP A 317 -2.57 -1.58 -25.19
CA ASP A 317 -1.24 -2.12 -25.52
C ASP A 317 -0.19 -1.01 -25.79
N ASP A 318 -0.43 0.22 -25.34
CA ASP A 318 0.53 1.32 -25.44
C ASP A 318 0.98 1.81 -24.07
N ILE A 319 2.26 1.57 -23.73
CA ILE A 319 2.85 2.02 -22.46
C ILE A 319 2.73 3.53 -22.23
N VAL A 320 2.70 4.36 -23.28
CA VAL A 320 2.58 5.82 -23.15
C VAL A 320 1.18 6.21 -22.69
N GLU A 321 0.15 5.51 -23.14
CA GLU A 321 -1.22 5.73 -22.70
C GLU A 321 -1.43 5.28 -21.24
N VAL A 322 -0.78 4.18 -20.84
CA VAL A 322 -0.70 3.75 -19.43
C VAL A 322 0.06 4.77 -18.57
N MET A 323 1.16 5.35 -19.08
CA MET A 323 1.90 6.42 -18.38
C MET A 323 1.03 7.65 -18.11
N LYS A 324 0.18 8.05 -19.07
CA LYS A 324 -0.79 9.15 -18.87
C LYS A 324 -1.80 8.82 -17.79
N SER A 325 -2.35 7.60 -17.78
CA SER A 325 -3.27 7.17 -16.72
C SER A 325 -2.60 7.17 -15.34
N ASN A 326 -1.33 6.74 -15.25
CA ASN A 326 -0.54 6.81 -14.02
C ASN A 326 -0.38 8.26 -13.53
N GLU A 327 0.06 9.16 -14.42
CA GLU A 327 0.27 10.57 -14.09
C GLU A 327 -1.03 11.24 -13.60
N LEU A 328 -2.17 10.94 -14.21
CA LEU A 328 -3.47 11.42 -13.74
C LEU A 328 -3.81 10.90 -12.34
N CYS A 329 -3.53 9.63 -12.05
CA CYS A 329 -3.75 9.08 -10.71
C CYS A 329 -2.87 9.77 -9.68
N ASP A 330 -1.58 9.99 -9.98
CA ASP A 330 -0.66 10.68 -9.08
C ASP A 330 -1.07 12.15 -8.86
N ARG A 331 -1.42 12.85 -9.94
CA ARG A 331 -1.88 14.25 -9.93
C ARG A 331 -3.12 14.44 -9.05
N TYR A 332 -4.10 13.54 -9.18
CA TYR A 332 -5.37 13.64 -8.46
C TYR A 332 -5.36 12.96 -7.08
N GLY A 333 -4.34 12.15 -6.79
CA GLY A 333 -4.24 11.38 -5.54
C GLY A 333 -5.17 10.17 -5.52
N LEU A 334 -5.11 9.30 -6.52
CA LEU A 334 -5.91 8.07 -6.66
C LEU A 334 -5.05 6.82 -6.51
N ASP A 335 -5.60 5.75 -5.91
CA ASP A 335 -5.03 4.40 -6.06
C ASP A 335 -5.13 3.97 -7.51
N ALA A 336 -3.99 3.90 -8.21
CA ALA A 336 -3.95 3.52 -9.61
C ALA A 336 -4.50 2.10 -9.88
N ILE A 337 -4.45 1.18 -8.91
CA ILE A 337 -5.02 -0.17 -9.06
C ILE A 337 -6.54 -0.08 -9.06
N SER A 338 -7.13 0.47 -7.99
CA SER A 338 -8.58 0.62 -7.88
C SER A 338 -9.17 1.54 -8.94
N ALA A 339 -8.49 2.62 -9.31
CA ALA A 339 -8.91 3.48 -10.40
C ALA A 339 -8.92 2.72 -11.74
N GLY A 340 -7.81 2.06 -12.10
CA GLY A 340 -7.73 1.32 -13.36
C GLY A 340 -8.70 0.15 -13.45
N ASN A 341 -8.87 -0.62 -12.38
CA ASN A 341 -9.83 -1.72 -12.34
C ASN A 341 -11.28 -1.24 -12.39
N THR A 342 -11.61 -0.12 -11.72
CA THR A 342 -12.96 0.47 -11.77
C THR A 342 -13.25 1.02 -13.17
N VAL A 343 -12.27 1.64 -13.83
CA VAL A 343 -12.39 2.05 -15.23
C VAL A 343 -12.57 0.83 -16.13
N ALA A 344 -11.77 -0.23 -15.97
CA ALA A 344 -11.94 -1.48 -16.72
C ALA A 344 -13.34 -2.09 -16.55
N ALA A 345 -13.92 -2.02 -15.35
CA ALA A 345 -15.30 -2.45 -15.08
C ALA A 345 -16.31 -1.65 -15.92
N TYR A 346 -16.12 -0.34 -16.00
CA TYR A 346 -16.95 0.54 -16.81
C TYR A 346 -16.80 0.26 -18.32
N LEU A 347 -15.56 0.10 -18.80
CA LEU A 347 -15.31 -0.27 -20.21
C LEU A 347 -15.97 -1.60 -20.57
N ALA A 348 -15.96 -2.57 -19.66
CA ALA A 348 -16.65 -3.84 -19.85
C ALA A 348 -18.17 -3.67 -19.99
N SER A 349 -18.77 -2.78 -19.19
CA SER A 349 -20.22 -2.51 -19.24
C SER A 349 -20.66 -1.80 -20.51
N GLU A 350 -19.79 -0.97 -21.10
CA GLU A 350 -20.09 -0.16 -22.28
C GLU A 350 -19.54 -0.74 -23.60
N ASP A 351 -18.80 -1.86 -23.55
CA ASP A 351 -18.11 -2.48 -24.71
C ASP A 351 -17.05 -1.55 -25.34
N GLU A 352 -16.25 -0.89 -24.50
CA GLU A 352 -15.32 0.20 -24.87
C GLU A 352 -13.84 -0.11 -24.51
N PHE A 353 -13.45 -1.38 -24.38
CA PHE A 353 -12.05 -1.74 -24.11
C PHE A 353 -11.09 -1.14 -25.16
N GLY A 354 -9.94 -0.63 -24.69
CA GLY A 354 -8.94 0.04 -25.50
C GLY A 354 -9.24 1.52 -25.80
N ASN A 355 -10.37 2.08 -25.35
CA ASN A 355 -10.71 3.48 -25.54
C ASN A 355 -9.95 4.40 -24.56
N THR A 356 -8.74 4.81 -24.93
CA THR A 356 -7.84 5.60 -24.07
C THR A 356 -8.36 6.99 -23.74
N ASP A 357 -9.04 7.65 -24.68
CA ASP A 357 -9.66 8.96 -24.44
C ASP A 357 -10.73 8.86 -23.32
N LEU A 358 -11.55 7.82 -23.35
CA LEU A 358 -12.55 7.55 -22.31
C LEU A 358 -11.88 7.19 -20.98
N ILE A 359 -10.83 6.37 -21.00
CA ILE A 359 -10.07 6.00 -19.79
C ILE A 359 -9.56 7.25 -19.07
N HIS A 360 -8.90 8.17 -19.78
CA HIS A 360 -8.33 9.38 -19.18
C HIS A 360 -9.41 10.34 -18.66
N ASP A 361 -10.50 10.50 -19.41
CA ASP A 361 -11.66 11.29 -19.00
C ASP A 361 -12.34 10.72 -17.73
N LEU A 362 -12.45 9.38 -17.62
CA LEU A 362 -13.04 8.75 -16.44
C LEU A 362 -12.18 8.90 -15.19
N VAL A 363 -10.84 8.83 -15.30
CA VAL A 363 -9.95 9.05 -14.14
C VAL A 363 -10.17 10.43 -13.52
N GLU A 364 -10.24 11.47 -14.35
CA GLU A 364 -10.55 12.84 -13.90
C GLU A 364 -11.95 12.93 -13.29
N LYS A 365 -12.97 12.39 -13.98
CA LYS A 365 -14.35 12.41 -13.47
C LYS A 365 -14.51 11.67 -12.14
N ILE A 366 -13.78 10.57 -11.94
CA ILE A 366 -13.75 9.84 -10.66
C ILE A 366 -13.16 10.74 -9.57
N ALA A 367 -11.99 11.35 -9.82
CA ALA A 367 -11.33 12.23 -8.86
C ALA A 367 -12.22 13.42 -8.44
N LEU A 368 -12.99 13.95 -9.39
CA LEU A 368 -13.85 15.12 -9.19
C LEU A 368 -15.30 14.77 -8.85
N ARG A 369 -15.65 13.47 -8.78
CA ARG A 369 -17.03 12.97 -8.63
C ARG A 369 -18.02 13.61 -9.61
N GLU A 370 -17.66 13.64 -10.89
CA GLU A 370 -18.47 14.27 -11.94
C GLU A 370 -19.22 13.23 -12.81
N GLY A 371 -20.54 13.39 -12.93
CA GLY A 371 -21.36 12.50 -13.75
C GLY A 371 -21.24 11.05 -13.28
N VAL A 372 -20.89 10.14 -14.19
CA VAL A 372 -20.67 8.72 -13.85
C VAL A 372 -19.48 8.52 -12.90
N GLY A 373 -18.56 9.48 -12.83
CA GLY A 373 -17.43 9.44 -11.91
C GLY A 373 -17.85 9.44 -10.43
N ASP A 374 -19.01 10.00 -10.08
CA ASP A 374 -19.52 9.98 -8.70
C ASP A 374 -19.86 8.55 -8.26
N ASP A 375 -20.54 7.79 -9.12
CA ASP A 375 -20.83 6.38 -8.86
C ASP A 375 -19.52 5.59 -8.79
N LEU A 376 -18.67 5.70 -9.82
CA LEU A 376 -17.41 4.97 -9.90
C LEU A 376 -16.45 5.27 -8.73
N ALA A 377 -16.49 6.45 -8.14
CA ALA A 377 -15.71 6.80 -6.95
C ALA A 377 -16.02 5.95 -5.71
N GLU A 378 -17.12 5.20 -5.71
CA GLU A 378 -17.49 4.25 -4.65
C GLU A 378 -16.77 2.88 -4.77
N GLY A 379 -16.12 2.61 -5.90
CA GLY A 379 -15.37 1.37 -6.19
C GLY A 379 -16.25 0.18 -6.58
N ILE A 380 -15.64 -0.81 -7.24
CA ILE A 380 -16.31 -1.95 -7.89
C ILE A 380 -17.38 -2.61 -7.01
N ALA A 381 -17.06 -2.91 -5.74
CA ALA A 381 -17.97 -3.61 -4.85
C ALA A 381 -19.32 -2.92 -4.64
N ARG A 382 -19.39 -1.61 -4.86
CA ARG A 382 -20.62 -0.81 -4.71
C ARG A 382 -21.34 -0.60 -6.04
N VAL A 383 -20.61 -0.53 -7.16
CA VAL A 383 -21.17 -0.18 -8.47
C VAL A 383 -21.42 -1.36 -9.41
N HIS A 384 -20.85 -2.54 -9.14
CA HIS A 384 -20.85 -3.64 -10.13
C HIS A 384 -22.26 -4.06 -10.57
N ASN A 385 -23.27 -4.02 -9.69
CA ASN A 385 -24.65 -4.37 -10.04
C ASN A 385 -25.26 -3.35 -11.02
N ASP A 386 -24.99 -2.06 -10.83
CA ASP A 386 -25.50 -0.99 -11.69
C ASP A 386 -24.81 -1.01 -13.06
N LEU A 387 -23.52 -1.36 -13.09
CA LEU A 387 -22.76 -1.61 -14.32
C LEU A 387 -23.14 -2.94 -15.00
N GLY A 388 -23.78 -3.87 -14.30
CA GLY A 388 -24.10 -5.20 -14.82
C GLY A 388 -22.88 -6.09 -15.04
N VAL A 389 -21.83 -5.93 -14.23
CA VAL A 389 -20.57 -6.68 -14.33
C VAL A 389 -20.30 -7.52 -13.07
N GLU A 390 -19.41 -8.50 -13.19
CA GLU A 390 -18.99 -9.36 -12.07
C GLU A 390 -18.25 -8.55 -10.99
N ASN A 391 -18.41 -8.92 -9.72
CA ASN A 391 -17.76 -8.25 -8.61
C ASN A 391 -16.35 -8.82 -8.38
N TRP A 392 -15.34 -8.23 -9.01
CA TRP A 392 -13.94 -8.60 -8.81
C TRP A 392 -13.33 -7.94 -7.57
N THR A 393 -13.88 -8.22 -6.39
CA THR A 393 -13.34 -7.74 -5.11
C THR A 393 -13.36 -8.81 -4.02
N VAL A 394 -12.50 -8.65 -3.02
CA VAL A 394 -12.55 -9.36 -1.73
C VAL A 394 -12.57 -8.32 -0.63
N LYS A 395 -13.57 -8.39 0.26
CA LYS A 395 -13.80 -7.39 1.32
C LYS A 395 -13.92 -5.96 0.76
N GLY A 396 -14.45 -5.82 -0.45
CA GLY A 396 -14.60 -4.53 -1.13
C GLY A 396 -13.34 -3.99 -1.83
N MET A 397 -12.18 -4.60 -1.60
CA MET A 397 -10.95 -4.25 -2.31
C MET A 397 -10.81 -5.11 -3.57
N ASP A 398 -10.54 -4.45 -4.68
CA ASP A 398 -10.32 -5.06 -5.99
C ASP A 398 -9.00 -5.84 -6.07
N PHE A 399 -8.85 -6.70 -7.08
CA PHE A 399 -7.67 -7.55 -7.21
C PHE A 399 -6.44 -6.80 -7.74
N ALA A 400 -5.27 -7.22 -7.26
CA ALA A 400 -3.98 -6.88 -7.85
C ALA A 400 -3.67 -7.75 -9.09
N ALA A 401 -2.55 -7.48 -9.77
CA ALA A 401 -2.15 -7.98 -11.09
C ALA A 401 -1.74 -9.46 -11.16
N HIS A 402 -1.94 -10.21 -10.09
CA HIS A 402 -1.58 -11.63 -10.04
C HIS A 402 -2.82 -12.50 -10.04
N GLU A 403 -3.00 -13.30 -11.10
CA GLU A 403 -4.18 -14.14 -11.31
C GLU A 403 -4.29 -15.30 -10.31
N GLY A 404 -5.24 -15.21 -9.38
CA GLY A 404 -5.44 -16.23 -8.34
C GLY A 404 -6.06 -17.54 -8.85
N ARG A 405 -6.67 -17.56 -10.05
CA ARG A 405 -7.11 -18.80 -10.73
C ARG A 405 -5.93 -19.66 -11.21
N VAL A 406 -4.74 -19.08 -11.32
CA VAL A 406 -3.50 -19.77 -11.71
C VAL A 406 -2.56 -19.93 -10.52
N LEU A 407 -2.44 -18.88 -9.70
CA LEU A 407 -1.59 -18.85 -8.50
C LEU A 407 -2.46 -19.11 -7.26
N HIS A 408 -2.73 -20.38 -6.97
CA HIS A 408 -3.73 -20.76 -5.97
C HIS A 408 -3.38 -20.23 -4.56
N GLY A 409 -2.10 -20.17 -4.20
CA GLY A 409 -1.65 -19.61 -2.93
C GLY A 409 -1.83 -18.11 -2.85
N GLN A 410 -1.59 -17.38 -3.94
CA GLN A 410 -1.95 -15.97 -4.07
C GLN A 410 -3.48 -15.77 -4.01
N GLY A 411 -4.27 -16.68 -4.61
CA GLY A 411 -5.73 -16.71 -4.45
C GLY A 411 -6.16 -16.84 -2.98
N LEU A 412 -5.61 -17.81 -2.25
CA LEU A 412 -5.84 -17.96 -0.81
C LEU A 412 -5.39 -16.72 -0.04
N SER A 413 -4.25 -16.12 -0.40
CA SER A 413 -3.77 -14.87 0.20
C SER A 413 -4.75 -13.72 0.01
N TYR A 414 -5.37 -13.58 -1.15
CA TYR A 414 -6.39 -12.55 -1.37
C TYR A 414 -7.63 -12.78 -0.50
N ALA A 415 -8.07 -14.04 -0.41
CA ALA A 415 -9.22 -14.42 0.40
C ALA A 415 -9.04 -14.03 1.87
N VAL A 416 -7.89 -14.39 2.48
CA VAL A 416 -7.70 -14.24 3.94
C VAL A 416 -7.05 -12.92 4.38
N ALA A 417 -6.53 -12.12 3.45
CA ALA A 417 -5.88 -10.85 3.78
C ALA A 417 -6.86 -9.90 4.50
N ASN A 418 -6.45 -9.40 5.67
CA ASN A 418 -7.31 -8.56 6.51
C ASN A 418 -7.76 -7.26 5.82
N ARG A 419 -6.95 -6.72 4.91
CA ARG A 419 -7.27 -5.48 4.19
C ARG A 419 -7.99 -5.69 2.85
N GLY A 420 -8.31 -6.93 2.47
CA GLY A 420 -8.86 -7.28 1.15
C GLY A 420 -7.80 -7.73 0.14
N ALA A 421 -8.18 -7.87 -1.14
CA ALA A 421 -7.38 -8.52 -2.20
C ALA A 421 -6.08 -7.78 -2.57
N ASP A 422 -5.08 -7.84 -1.69
CA ASP A 422 -3.80 -7.15 -1.83
C ASP A 422 -2.61 -8.11 -1.80
N HIS A 423 -1.87 -8.14 -2.91
CA HIS A 423 -0.72 -9.02 -3.11
C HIS A 423 0.44 -8.72 -2.15
N MET A 424 0.60 -7.48 -1.69
CA MET A 424 1.67 -7.07 -0.78
C MET A 424 1.40 -7.48 0.67
N TYR A 425 0.20 -7.99 0.98
CA TYR A 425 -0.11 -8.48 2.32
C TYR A 425 0.77 -9.70 2.71
N ALA A 426 1.05 -10.58 1.74
CA ALA A 426 1.93 -11.74 1.92
C ALA A 426 3.06 -11.83 0.87
N VAL A 427 2.90 -11.22 -0.31
CA VAL A 427 3.81 -11.39 -1.46
C VAL A 427 3.91 -12.88 -1.85
N PHE A 428 2.78 -13.60 -1.79
CA PHE A 428 2.77 -15.05 -1.96
C PHE A 428 3.05 -15.46 -3.42
N TYR A 429 2.62 -14.64 -4.39
CA TYR A 429 2.91 -14.81 -5.82
C TYR A 429 4.39 -15.11 -6.10
N SER A 430 5.32 -14.57 -5.30
CA SER A 430 6.75 -14.78 -5.51
C SER A 430 7.20 -16.22 -5.24
N GLN A 431 6.43 -16.99 -4.46
CA GLN A 431 6.68 -18.41 -4.21
C GLN A 431 6.20 -19.28 -5.37
N GLU A 432 5.24 -18.79 -6.16
CA GLU A 432 4.57 -19.56 -7.23
C GLU A 432 5.10 -19.21 -8.62
N TYR A 433 5.55 -17.97 -8.81
CA TYR A 433 6.45 -17.64 -9.91
C TYR A 433 7.88 -18.10 -9.62
N PRO A 434 8.71 -18.29 -10.65
CA PRO A 434 10.14 -18.61 -10.52
C PRO A 434 11.00 -17.41 -10.05
N LEU A 435 10.57 -16.74 -8.98
CA LEU A 435 11.23 -15.57 -8.38
C LEU A 435 12.02 -15.90 -7.10
N VAL A 436 11.98 -17.17 -6.65
CA VAL A 436 12.72 -17.65 -5.49
C VAL A 436 13.52 -18.90 -5.83
N GLY A 437 14.44 -19.29 -4.93
CA GLY A 437 15.19 -20.53 -5.05
C GLY A 437 14.28 -21.75 -5.08
N LYS A 438 14.72 -22.84 -5.73
CA LYS A 438 13.91 -24.06 -5.93
C LYS A 438 13.41 -24.70 -4.63
N ASP A 439 14.16 -24.53 -3.54
CA ASP A 439 13.81 -25.09 -2.23
C ASP A 439 12.68 -24.29 -1.53
N ASP A 440 12.47 -23.03 -1.94
CA ASP A 440 11.40 -22.15 -1.45
C ASP A 440 10.19 -22.09 -2.40
N ALA A 441 10.32 -22.58 -3.63
CA ALA A 441 9.29 -22.51 -4.65
C ALA A 441 8.13 -23.50 -4.39
N TYR A 442 6.91 -23.05 -4.69
CA TYR A 442 5.69 -23.85 -4.67
C TYR A 442 5.13 -23.98 -6.09
N PRO A 443 4.49 -25.11 -6.44
CA PRO A 443 3.73 -25.20 -7.69
C PRO A 443 2.64 -24.11 -7.73
N PRO A 444 2.36 -23.49 -8.89
CA PRO A 444 1.28 -22.50 -9.02
C PRO A 444 -0.09 -23.02 -8.59
N GLU A 445 -0.42 -24.25 -8.99
CA GLU A 445 -1.71 -24.87 -8.69
C GLU A 445 -1.67 -25.72 -7.41
N GLY A 446 -2.84 -25.93 -6.82
CA GLY A 446 -3.05 -26.71 -5.60
C GLY A 446 -2.70 -25.96 -4.31
N PHE A 447 -2.96 -26.58 -3.15
CA PHE A 447 -2.80 -25.93 -1.83
C PHE A 447 -1.87 -26.68 -0.87
N GLU A 448 -1.18 -27.72 -1.33
CA GLU A 448 -0.28 -28.50 -0.48
C GLU A 448 0.82 -27.61 0.14
N GLY A 449 0.87 -27.57 1.47
CA GLY A 449 1.83 -26.75 2.23
C GLY A 449 1.59 -25.23 2.21
N LYS A 450 0.79 -24.71 1.26
CA LYS A 450 0.59 -23.27 1.06
C LYS A 450 -0.04 -22.54 2.26
N PRO A 451 -1.03 -23.07 3.00
CA PRO A 451 -1.56 -22.40 4.19
C PRO A 451 -0.49 -22.09 5.25
N LYS A 452 0.43 -23.03 5.50
CA LYS A 452 1.53 -22.80 6.44
C LYS A 452 2.47 -21.70 5.93
N ARG A 453 2.88 -21.80 4.66
CA ARG A 453 3.78 -20.82 4.06
C ARG A 453 3.14 -19.43 4.01
N LEU A 454 1.84 -19.35 3.78
CA LEU A 454 1.11 -18.09 3.73
C LEU A 454 1.18 -17.37 5.08
N ILE A 455 0.95 -18.08 6.19
CA ILE A 455 1.08 -17.53 7.54
C ILE A 455 2.51 -17.01 7.79
N GLU A 456 3.53 -17.80 7.43
CA GLU A 456 4.94 -17.37 7.55
C GLU A 456 5.19 -16.07 6.76
N LYS A 457 4.66 -15.98 5.53
CA LYS A 457 4.81 -14.82 4.66
C LYS A 457 4.08 -13.60 5.19
N GLU A 458 2.84 -13.72 5.63
CA GLU A 458 2.08 -12.61 6.25
C GLU A 458 2.78 -12.08 7.49
N ASN A 459 3.27 -12.98 8.35
CA ASN A 459 4.00 -12.59 9.56
C ASN A 459 5.31 -11.86 9.20
N GLN A 460 6.05 -12.36 8.20
CA GLN A 460 7.25 -11.70 7.72
C GLN A 460 6.94 -10.32 7.09
N MET A 461 5.85 -10.20 6.35
CA MET A 461 5.46 -8.92 5.73
C MET A 461 5.02 -7.90 6.78
N ALA A 462 4.29 -8.33 7.83
CA ALA A 462 3.95 -7.47 8.96
C ALA A 462 5.20 -7.05 9.76
N LEU A 463 6.18 -7.95 9.95
CA LEU A 463 7.49 -7.60 10.54
C LEU A 463 8.21 -6.56 9.68
N ASN A 464 8.27 -6.75 8.36
CA ASN A 464 8.87 -5.81 7.43
C ASN A 464 8.20 -4.43 7.50
N ASP A 465 6.87 -4.39 7.50
CA ASP A 465 6.13 -3.14 7.62
C ASP A 465 6.28 -2.48 9.02
N SER A 466 6.65 -3.25 10.06
CA SER A 466 6.91 -2.73 11.41
C SER A 466 8.33 -2.21 11.58
N GLY A 467 9.30 -2.93 11.02
CA GLY A 467 10.68 -2.49 10.90
C GLY A 467 10.88 -1.37 9.87
N ILE A 468 9.91 -1.17 8.97
CA ILE A 468 9.97 -0.33 7.78
C ILE A 468 11.11 -0.77 6.84
N VAL A 469 11.04 -2.03 6.46
CA VAL A 469 11.90 -2.68 5.47
C VAL A 469 11.07 -2.94 4.22
N CYS A 470 11.48 -2.40 3.08
CA CYS A 470 10.79 -2.60 1.81
C CYS A 470 10.75 -4.08 1.44
N LYS A 471 9.59 -4.57 1.01
CA LYS A 471 9.34 -5.97 0.65
C LYS A 471 10.16 -6.48 -0.54
N PHE A 472 10.77 -5.58 -1.33
CA PHE A 472 11.74 -5.94 -2.37
C PHE A 472 13.15 -6.25 -1.83
N SER A 473 13.35 -6.13 -0.52
CA SER A 473 14.57 -6.63 0.14
C SER A 473 14.65 -8.16 0.20
N ARG A 474 13.62 -8.89 -0.26
CA ARG A 474 13.48 -10.35 -0.12
C ARG A 474 14.70 -11.15 -0.60
N ASP A 475 15.38 -10.67 -1.65
CA ASP A 475 16.57 -11.35 -2.20
C ASP A 475 17.86 -11.02 -1.41
N PHE A 476 17.77 -10.06 -0.49
CA PHE A 476 18.88 -9.52 0.30
C PHE A 476 18.70 -9.75 1.81
N MET A 477 17.54 -10.23 2.26
CA MET A 477 17.23 -10.35 3.68
C MET A 477 16.97 -11.82 4.03
N THR A 478 17.97 -12.46 4.63
CA THR A 478 17.87 -13.82 5.19
C THR A 478 17.44 -13.79 6.65
N PRO A 479 16.93 -14.90 7.22
CA PRO A 479 16.66 -15.01 8.66
C PRO A 479 17.80 -14.47 9.54
N GLU A 480 19.06 -14.83 9.24
CA GLU A 480 20.23 -14.40 10.00
C GLU A 480 20.47 -12.89 9.90
N ARG A 481 20.11 -12.26 8.77
CA ARG A 481 20.19 -10.80 8.60
C ARG A 481 19.11 -10.10 9.42
N TYR A 482 17.90 -10.66 9.50
CA TYR A 482 16.87 -10.16 10.42
C TYR A 482 17.35 -10.27 11.87
N GLU A 483 17.88 -11.42 12.26
CA GLU A 483 18.39 -11.63 13.63
C GLU A 483 19.53 -10.66 13.98
N MET A 484 20.45 -10.46 13.05
CA MET A 484 21.55 -9.51 13.19
C MET A 484 21.04 -8.08 13.36
N LEU A 485 20.12 -7.62 12.50
CA LEU A 485 19.64 -6.24 12.51
C LEU A 485 18.74 -5.94 13.71
N PHE A 486 17.85 -6.88 14.06
CA PHE A 486 16.86 -6.69 15.12
C PHE A 486 17.27 -7.27 16.47
N GLY A 487 18.40 -7.98 16.56
CA GLY A 487 18.93 -8.49 17.83
C GLY A 487 17.95 -9.42 18.57
N ALA A 488 17.26 -10.29 17.83
CA ALA A 488 16.33 -11.30 18.35
C ALA A 488 16.25 -12.46 17.36
N GLU A 489 15.93 -13.67 17.82
CA GLU A 489 15.79 -14.85 16.96
C GLU A 489 14.68 -14.65 15.91
N PHE A 490 14.83 -15.23 14.71
CA PHE A 490 13.89 -14.98 13.63
C PHE A 490 12.47 -15.45 13.95
N GLU A 491 12.32 -16.52 14.73
CA GLU A 491 11.02 -17.01 15.19
C GLU A 491 10.32 -15.99 16.12
N ASP A 492 11.06 -15.35 17.03
CA ASP A 492 10.53 -14.31 17.90
C ASP A 492 10.11 -13.06 17.10
N LEU A 493 10.85 -12.75 16.04
CA LEU A 493 10.51 -11.67 15.10
C LEU A 493 9.23 -11.99 14.32
N LEU A 494 9.06 -13.22 13.82
CA LEU A 494 7.83 -13.64 13.16
C LEU A 494 6.63 -13.64 14.11
N ALA A 495 6.83 -13.90 15.40
CA ALA A 495 5.77 -13.79 16.40
C ALA A 495 5.24 -12.34 16.57
N VAL A 496 6.04 -11.32 16.24
CA VAL A 496 5.56 -9.92 16.15
C VAL A 496 4.52 -9.82 15.03
N GLY A 497 4.84 -10.34 13.85
CA GLY A 497 3.93 -10.35 12.70
C GLY A 497 2.62 -11.10 12.99
N ASP A 498 2.70 -12.23 13.69
CA ASP A 498 1.52 -13.00 14.08
C ASP A 498 0.56 -12.21 14.98
N ARG A 499 1.10 -11.49 15.97
CA ARG A 499 0.29 -10.59 16.82
C ARG A 499 -0.41 -9.52 16.00
N ILE A 500 0.29 -8.89 15.07
CA ILE A 500 -0.23 -7.80 14.24
C ILE A 500 -1.39 -8.30 13.36
N VAL A 501 -1.18 -9.40 12.64
CA VAL A 501 -2.21 -10.00 11.78
C VAL A 501 -3.42 -10.44 12.60
N THR A 502 -3.20 -10.94 13.81
CA THR A 502 -4.29 -11.33 14.72
C THR A 502 -5.07 -10.13 15.26
N LEU A 503 -4.40 -9.02 15.60
CA LEU A 503 -5.08 -7.79 16.02
C LEU A 503 -5.94 -7.19 14.91
N GLU A 504 -5.42 -7.14 13.69
CA GLU A 504 -6.17 -6.71 12.51
C GLU A 504 -7.37 -7.62 12.24
N ARG A 505 -7.18 -8.94 12.32
CA ARG A 505 -8.28 -9.89 12.14
C ARG A 505 -9.35 -9.69 13.21
N HIS A 506 -8.94 -9.56 14.47
CA HIS A 506 -9.86 -9.31 15.57
C HIS A 506 -10.62 -8.00 15.38
N PHE A 507 -9.94 -6.91 14.99
CA PHE A 507 -10.58 -5.62 14.70
C PHE A 507 -11.68 -5.79 13.66
N ASN A 508 -11.37 -6.50 12.56
CA ASN A 508 -12.35 -6.81 11.53
C ASN A 508 -13.47 -7.73 12.04
N ASN A 509 -13.19 -8.72 12.89
CA ASN A 509 -14.24 -9.55 13.50
C ASN A 509 -15.22 -8.71 14.35
N GLN A 510 -14.74 -7.69 15.07
CA GLN A 510 -15.61 -6.75 15.80
C GLN A 510 -16.50 -5.92 14.86
N ARG A 511 -16.11 -5.81 13.59
CA ARG A 511 -16.86 -5.15 12.51
C ARG A 511 -17.74 -6.09 11.71
N GLY A 512 -17.82 -7.35 12.12
CA GLY A 512 -18.68 -8.36 11.52
C GLY A 512 -18.02 -9.20 10.42
N PHE A 513 -16.72 -9.04 10.18
CA PHE A 513 -16.01 -9.89 9.21
C PHE A 513 -15.83 -11.30 9.77
N ASP A 514 -16.13 -12.31 8.97
CA ASP A 514 -15.98 -13.71 9.33
C ASP A 514 -15.52 -14.56 8.12
N ARG A 515 -15.63 -15.88 8.21
CA ARG A 515 -15.32 -16.80 7.10
C ARG A 515 -16.03 -16.45 5.80
N GLY A 516 -17.26 -15.92 5.87
CA GLY A 516 -18.05 -15.54 4.69
C GLY A 516 -17.38 -14.45 3.85
N ASP A 517 -16.52 -13.63 4.45
CA ASP A 517 -15.75 -12.60 3.76
C ASP A 517 -14.40 -13.10 3.22
N ASP A 518 -13.98 -14.31 3.61
CA ASP A 518 -12.75 -14.94 3.16
C ASP A 518 -13.01 -15.85 1.94
N THR A 519 -13.61 -15.27 0.90
CA THR A 519 -13.98 -15.96 -0.34
C THR A 519 -13.40 -15.27 -1.57
N LEU A 520 -13.62 -15.86 -2.75
CA LEU A 520 -13.20 -15.37 -4.06
C LEU A 520 -14.38 -15.48 -5.04
N PRO A 521 -14.51 -14.58 -6.04
CA PRO A 521 -15.53 -14.71 -7.09
C PRO A 521 -15.45 -16.02 -7.88
N TYR A 522 -14.28 -16.67 -7.85
CA TYR A 522 -13.95 -17.90 -8.54
C TYR A 522 -13.57 -19.04 -7.56
N ALA A 523 -13.97 -18.97 -6.29
CA ALA A 523 -13.62 -19.98 -5.29
C ALA A 523 -14.04 -21.41 -5.72
N ASP A 524 -15.20 -21.54 -6.38
CA ASP A 524 -15.72 -22.81 -6.89
C ASP A 524 -14.87 -23.44 -8.01
N GLU A 525 -13.98 -22.65 -8.64
CA GLU A 525 -13.02 -23.15 -9.65
C GLU A 525 -11.75 -23.73 -9.02
N LEU A 526 -11.53 -23.51 -7.73
CA LEU A 526 -10.29 -23.86 -7.03
C LEU A 526 -10.46 -25.14 -6.19
N ASP A 527 -10.11 -26.28 -6.80
CA ASP A 527 -10.12 -27.58 -6.11
C ASP A 527 -9.29 -27.56 -4.81
N GLY A 528 -9.97 -27.79 -3.67
CA GLY A 528 -9.34 -27.85 -2.35
C GLY A 528 -9.26 -26.51 -1.60
N PHE A 529 -9.84 -25.43 -2.12
CA PHE A 529 -9.84 -24.11 -1.48
C PHE A 529 -10.42 -24.11 -0.06
N GLU A 530 -11.60 -24.68 0.15
CA GLU A 530 -12.25 -24.73 1.47
C GLU A 530 -11.39 -25.44 2.53
N ALA A 531 -10.76 -26.55 2.14
CA ALA A 531 -9.86 -27.30 3.03
C ALA A 531 -8.56 -26.52 3.32
N ALA A 532 -8.07 -25.75 2.36
CA ALA A 532 -6.92 -24.87 2.56
C ALA A 532 -7.26 -23.71 3.52
N LEU A 533 -8.48 -23.16 3.41
CA LEU A 533 -9.00 -22.12 4.30
C LEU A 533 -9.17 -22.63 5.74
N GLU A 534 -9.74 -23.81 5.93
CA GLU A 534 -9.83 -24.48 7.23
C GLU A 534 -8.43 -24.72 7.83
N ALA A 535 -7.50 -25.25 7.04
CA ALA A 535 -6.12 -25.47 7.48
C ALA A 535 -5.40 -24.15 7.84
N TYR A 536 -5.74 -23.05 7.18
CA TYR A 536 -5.23 -21.73 7.52
C TYR A 536 -5.75 -21.27 8.90
N TYR A 537 -7.05 -21.36 9.16
CA TYR A 537 -7.63 -20.99 10.46
C TYR A 537 -7.11 -21.85 11.60
N GLU A 538 -7.04 -23.18 11.42
CA GLU A 538 -6.52 -24.10 12.42
C GLU A 538 -5.10 -23.70 12.84
N ARG A 539 -4.25 -23.37 11.85
CA ARG A 539 -2.86 -22.96 12.09
C ARG A 539 -2.72 -21.58 12.72
N ARG A 540 -3.62 -20.65 12.40
CA ARG A 540 -3.72 -19.34 13.06
C ARG A 540 -4.28 -19.44 14.49
N GLY A 541 -4.84 -20.59 14.88
CA GLY A 541 -5.57 -20.74 16.13
C GLY A 541 -6.87 -19.94 16.15
N TRP A 542 -7.50 -19.77 15.00
CA TRP A 542 -8.81 -19.13 14.84
C TRP A 542 -9.91 -20.19 14.84
N THR A 543 -11.16 -19.78 15.04
CA THR A 543 -12.31 -20.70 14.92
C THR A 543 -12.55 -21.09 13.45
N ASP A 544 -13.35 -22.12 13.22
CA ASP A 544 -13.75 -22.53 11.86
C ASP A 544 -14.51 -21.42 11.10
N ASP A 545 -15.16 -20.51 11.85
CA ASP A 545 -15.81 -19.29 11.37
C ASP A 545 -14.81 -18.15 11.05
N GLY A 546 -13.50 -18.38 11.15
CA GLY A 546 -12.47 -17.39 10.90
C GLY A 546 -12.41 -16.28 11.96
N VAL A 547 -12.88 -16.52 13.19
CA VAL A 547 -12.90 -15.53 14.26
C VAL A 547 -11.75 -15.75 15.23
N VAL A 548 -11.08 -14.69 15.65
CA VAL A 548 -10.06 -14.74 16.71
C VAL A 548 -10.73 -15.04 18.05
N PRO A 549 -10.41 -16.15 18.73
CA PRO A 549 -10.93 -16.44 20.05
C PRO A 549 -10.50 -15.35 21.04
N SER A 550 -11.37 -14.97 21.98
CA SER A 550 -11.08 -13.89 22.95
C SER A 550 -9.82 -14.12 23.79
N GLY A 551 -9.47 -15.38 24.07
CA GLY A 551 -8.23 -15.75 24.77
C GLY A 551 -6.96 -15.67 23.92
N ASN A 552 -7.10 -15.47 22.60
CA ASN A 552 -6.00 -15.42 21.63
C ASN A 552 -5.75 -13.98 21.14
N VAL A 553 -6.49 -12.99 21.63
CA VAL A 553 -6.23 -11.58 21.30
C VAL A 553 -4.93 -11.15 22.00
N PRO A 554 -3.92 -10.69 21.25
CA PRO A 554 -2.66 -10.22 21.83
C PRO A 554 -2.88 -9.04 22.78
N ALA A 555 -2.04 -8.96 23.83
CA ALA A 555 -2.05 -7.87 24.80
C ALA A 555 -1.48 -6.54 24.23
#